data_AF-A0A9E0Q9A5-F1
#
_entry.id   AF-A0A9E0Q9A5-F1
#
_cell.length_a   1.000
_cell.length_b   1.000
_cell.length_c   1.000
_cell.angle_alpha   90.00
_cell.angle_beta   90.00
_cell.angle_gamma   90.00
#
_symmetry.space_group_name_H-M   'P 1'
#
loop_
_entity.id
_entity.type
_entity.pdbx_description
1 polymer ?
#
loop_
_entity_poly.entity_id
_entity_poly.type
_entity_poly.pdbx_seq_one_letter_code
_entity_poly.pdbx_strand_id
1 'polypeptide(L)'
;MINDLFIVIRVKEGDIKSFESLFRSYYLPLLYYSTGITGREDISEEIIQEFFYNLWKNRQELKITKSIKSYLFNSIRNRSIDYCRKRKYEESPSENLEIL
;
A
#
# COMPACT_ATOMS: atom_id res chain seq x y z
N MET A 1 10.76 7.48 21.28
CA MET A 1 10.13 7.11 19.99
C MET A 1 10.14 8.33 19.10
N ILE A 2 10.71 8.23 17.90
CA ILE A 2 10.52 9.28 16.89
C ILE A 2 9.01 9.34 16.60
N ASN A 3 8.44 10.54 16.69
CA ASN A 3 7.00 10.75 16.61
C ASN A 3 6.52 10.52 15.17
N ASP A 4 5.59 9.59 14.94
CA ASP A 4 4.96 9.33 13.63
C ASP A 4 4.50 10.64 12.97
N LEU A 5 3.97 11.58 13.76
CA LEU A 5 3.56 12.90 13.27
C LEU A 5 4.73 13.70 12.68
N PHE A 6 5.92 13.60 13.28
CA PHE A 6 7.12 14.30 12.81
C PHE A 6 7.61 13.71 11.48
N ILE A 7 7.60 12.38 11.32
CA ILE A 7 7.93 11.73 10.06
C ILE A 7 6.95 12.17 8.97
N VAL A 8 5.64 12.18 9.27
CA VAL A 8 4.63 12.64 8.32
C VAL A 8 4.89 14.08 7.91
N ILE A 9 5.12 15.00 8.86
CA ILE A 9 5.41 16.42 8.55
C ILE A 9 6.61 16.53 7.62
N ARG A 10 7.72 15.86 7.93
CA ARG A 10 8.95 15.89 7.11
C ARG A 10 8.72 15.35 5.70
N VAL A 11 7.98 14.24 5.57
CA VAL A 11 7.60 13.68 4.28
C VAL A 11 6.73 14.66 3.50
N LYS A 12 5.77 15.33 4.14
CA LYS A 12 4.96 16.38 3.51
C LYS A 12 5.84 17.53 3.01
N GLU A 13 6.82 17.98 3.79
CA GLU A 13 7.76 19.03 3.39
C GLU A 13 8.73 18.62 2.27
N GLY A 14 8.70 17.36 1.82
CA GLY A 14 9.54 16.86 0.74
C GLY A 14 10.93 16.39 1.19
N ASP A 15 11.10 16.08 2.48
CA ASP A 15 12.33 15.44 2.96
C ASP A 15 12.42 13.99 2.46
N ILE A 16 13.19 13.81 1.39
CA ILE A 16 13.41 12.51 0.75
C ILE A 16 14.07 11.50 1.70
N LYS A 17 14.91 11.94 2.65
CA LYS A 17 15.59 11.02 3.59
C LYS A 17 14.61 10.43 4.60
N SER A 18 13.67 11.26 5.07
CA SER A 18 12.58 10.78 5.94
C SER A 18 11.68 9.78 5.21
N PHE A 19 11.39 10.04 3.93
CA PHE A 19 10.61 9.12 3.10
C PHE A 19 11.35 7.81 2.81
N GLU A 20 12.64 7.87 2.48
CA GLU A 20 13.48 6.68 2.25
C GLU A 20 13.56 5.81 3.52
N SER A 21 13.76 6.43 4.68
CA SER A 21 13.78 5.72 5.97
C SER A 21 12.45 5.01 6.23
N LEU A 22 11.33 5.68 5.94
CA LEU A 22 10.00 5.09 6.03
C LEU A 22 9.86 3.88 5.08
N PHE A 23 10.23 4.05 3.81
CA PHE A 23 10.19 2.98 2.82
C PHE A 23 11.00 1.76 3.28
N ARG A 24 12.29 1.96 3.62
CA ARG A 24 13.18 0.87 4.05
C ARG A 24 12.67 0.13 5.28
N SER A 25 12.06 0.85 6.22
CA SER A 25 11.53 0.27 7.47
C SER A 25 10.31 -0.61 7.24
N TYR A 26 9.52 -0.34 6.19
CA TYR A 26 8.23 -1.00 5.97
C TYR A 26 8.17 -1.86 4.72
N TYR A 27 9.13 -1.76 3.80
CA TYR A 27 9.11 -2.52 2.54
C TYR A 27 8.95 -4.03 2.77
N LEU A 28 9.90 -4.67 3.47
CA LEU A 28 9.85 -6.12 3.71
C LEU A 28 8.62 -6.56 4.52
N PRO A 29 8.26 -5.90 5.65
CA PRO A 29 7.04 -6.26 6.37
C PRO A 29 5.76 -6.17 5.55
N LEU A 30 5.63 -5.14 4.69
CA LEU A 30 4.47 -4.97 3.84
C LEU A 30 4.47 -5.97 2.67
N LEU A 31 5.64 -6.28 2.11
CA LEU A 31 5.80 -7.28 1.07
C LEU A 31 5.32 -8.64 1.57
N TYR A 32 5.86 -9.14 2.70
CA TYR A 32 5.43 -10.42 3.28
C TYR A 32 3.93 -10.45 3.60
N TYR A 33 3.41 -9.35 4.15
CA TYR A 33 1.99 -9.24 4.48
C TYR A 33 1.11 -9.28 3.22
N SER A 34 1.48 -8.55 2.17
CA SER A 34 0.78 -8.57 0.89
C SER A 34 0.88 -9.95 0.24
N THR A 35 2.06 -10.58 0.21
CA THR A 35 2.28 -11.91 -0.38
C THR A 35 1.40 -12.96 0.30
N GLY A 36 1.22 -12.88 1.62
CA GLY A 36 0.30 -13.74 2.35
C GLY A 36 -1.17 -13.59 1.94
N ILE A 37 -1.56 -12.45 1.34
CA ILE A 37 -2.92 -12.18 0.84
C ILE A 37 -3.04 -12.54 -0.65
N THR A 38 -2.05 -12.16 -1.47
CA THR A 38 -2.07 -12.30 -2.92
C THR A 38 -1.64 -13.70 -3.39
N GLY A 39 -0.88 -14.42 -2.56
CA GLY A 39 -0.19 -15.65 -2.93
C GLY A 39 0.92 -15.46 -3.97
N ARG A 40 1.30 -14.21 -4.28
CA ARG A 40 2.24 -13.86 -5.36
C ARG A 40 3.14 -12.71 -4.95
N GLU A 41 4.43 -13.02 -4.77
CA GLU A 41 5.43 -12.04 -4.35
C GLU A 41 5.65 -10.93 -5.39
N ASP A 42 5.68 -11.28 -6.67
CA ASP A 42 5.90 -10.33 -7.77
C ASP A 42 4.77 -9.29 -7.87
N ILE A 43 3.52 -9.73 -7.71
CA ILE A 43 2.36 -8.82 -7.65
C ILE A 43 2.40 -7.97 -6.38
N SER A 44 2.80 -8.56 -5.25
CA SER A 44 2.95 -7.81 -4.00
C SER A 44 4.03 -6.74 -4.11
N GLU A 45 5.16 -7.04 -4.74
CA GLU A 45 6.20 -6.05 -5.02
C GLU A 45 5.64 -4.88 -5.84
N GLU A 46 4.90 -5.16 -6.92
CA GLU A 46 4.25 -4.12 -7.74
C GLU A 46 3.28 -3.26 -6.91
N ILE A 47 2.42 -3.88 -6.10
CA ILE A 47 1.48 -3.18 -5.21
C ILE A 47 2.22 -2.25 -4.24
N ILE A 48 3.32 -2.72 -3.64
CA ILE A 48 4.09 -1.95 -2.66
C ILE A 48 4.82 -0.79 -3.36
N GLN A 49 5.44 -1.03 -4.52
CA GLN A 49 6.12 0.00 -5.30
C GLN A 49 5.13 1.10 -5.74
N GLU A 50 3.99 0.73 -6.32
CA GLU A 50 2.96 1.65 -6.76
C GLU A 50 2.38 2.45 -5.57
N PHE A 51 2.18 1.78 -4.43
CA PHE A 51 1.73 2.43 -3.20
C PHE A 51 2.70 3.52 -2.75
N PHE A 52 3.99 3.21 -2.61
CA PHE A 52 4.98 4.20 -2.16
C PHE A 52 5.21 5.30 -3.19
N TYR A 53 5.18 4.98 -4.49
CA TYR A 53 5.22 6.00 -5.54
C TYR A 53 4.08 7.01 -5.40
N ASN A 54 2.84 6.52 -5.27
CA ASN A 54 1.67 7.36 -5.09
C ASN A 54 1.72 8.14 -3.76
N LEU A 55 2.24 7.52 -2.69
CA LEU A 55 2.43 8.16 -1.39
C LEU A 55 3.37 9.38 -1.49
N TRP A 56 4.49 9.24 -2.20
CA TRP A 56 5.44 10.34 -2.43
C TRP A 56 4.90 11.41 -3.38
N LYS A 57 4.28 10.98 -4.48
CA LYS A 57 3.69 11.87 -5.48
C LYS A 57 2.65 12.78 -4.84
N ASN A 58 1.79 12.23 -3.99
CA ASN A 58 0.68 12.93 -3.34
C ASN A 58 1.02 13.36 -1.89
N ARG A 59 2.30 13.44 -1.54
CA ARG A 59 2.75 13.62 -0.14
C ARG A 59 2.13 14.83 0.57
N GLN A 60 1.88 15.94 -0.13
CA GLN A 60 1.29 17.14 0.47
C GLN A 60 -0.13 16.91 1.00
N GLU A 61 -0.86 15.96 0.41
CA GLU A 61 -2.24 15.64 0.73
C GLU A 61 -2.37 14.54 1.80
N LEU A 62 -1.24 14.03 2.33
CA LEU A 62 -1.27 12.97 3.33
C LEU A 62 -2.02 13.39 4.59
N LYS A 63 -3.01 12.55 4.94
CA LYS A 63 -3.83 12.66 6.14
C LYS A 63 -3.60 11.45 7.05
N ILE A 64 -2.40 11.38 7.63
CA ILE A 64 -2.05 10.36 8.62
C ILE A 64 -2.10 11.03 10.00
N THR A 65 -3.18 10.79 10.76
CA THR A 65 -3.47 11.51 12.01
C THR A 65 -3.18 10.69 13.28
N LYS A 66 -2.94 9.38 13.14
CA LYS A 66 -2.70 8.48 14.28
C LYS A 66 -1.39 7.72 14.12
N SER A 67 -1.43 6.60 13.38
CA SER A 67 -0.30 5.70 13.22
C SER A 67 0.04 5.52 11.76
N ILE A 68 1.30 5.76 11.42
CA ILE A 68 1.86 5.45 10.10
C ILE A 68 1.71 3.95 9.84
N LYS A 69 2.10 3.11 10.80
CA LYS A 69 1.99 1.65 10.69
C LYS A 69 0.57 1.22 10.30
N SER A 70 -0.44 1.68 11.03
CA SER A 70 -1.83 1.33 10.72
C SER A 70 -2.25 1.79 9.33
N TYR A 71 -1.88 3.01 8.94
CA TYR A 71 -2.17 3.54 7.61
C TYR A 71 -1.54 2.70 6.49
N LEU A 72 -0.26 2.34 6.63
CA LEU A 72 0.49 1.55 5.66
C LEU A 72 -0.13 0.15 5.50
N PHE A 73 -0.28 -0.59 6.60
CA PHE A 73 -0.81 -1.96 6.54
C PHE A 73 -2.25 -2.01 6.03
N ASN A 74 -3.12 -1.08 6.44
CA ASN A 74 -4.49 -1.02 5.93
C ASN A 74 -4.53 -0.71 4.42
N SER A 75 -3.69 0.21 3.95
CA SER A 75 -3.62 0.55 2.52
C SER A 75 -3.16 -0.63 1.68
N ILE A 76 -2.11 -1.35 2.12
CA ILE A 76 -1.61 -2.54 1.44
C ILE A 76 -2.61 -3.69 1.49
N ARG A 77 -3.29 -3.89 2.63
CA ARG A 77 -4.36 -4.88 2.76
C ARG A 77 -5.44 -4.66 1.71
N ASN A 78 -5.96 -3.43 1.61
CA ASN A 78 -7.05 -3.11 0.70
C ASN A 78 -6.63 -3.34 -0.76
N ARG A 79 -5.46 -2.86 -1.17
CA ARG A 79 -4.94 -3.09 -2.53
C ARG A 79 -4.74 -4.58 -2.84
N SER A 80 -4.22 -5.35 -1.89
CA SER A 80 -4.02 -6.80 -2.05
C SER A 80 -5.36 -7.53 -2.20
N ILE A 81 -6.37 -7.18 -1.40
CA ILE A 81 -7.73 -7.75 -1.50
C ILE A 81 -8.38 -7.37 -2.83
N ASP A 82 -8.23 -6.12 -3.28
CA ASP A 82 -8.80 -5.65 -4.53
C ASP A 82 -8.17 -6.35 -5.74
N TYR A 83 -6.87 -6.63 -5.71
CA TYR A 83 -6.22 -7.50 -6.69
C TYR A 83 -6.85 -8.89 -6.70
N CYS A 84 -6.99 -9.55 -5.54
CA CYS A 84 -7.58 -10.90 -5.46
C CYS A 84 -9.03 -10.92 -5.98
N ARG A 85 -9.81 -9.87 -5.72
CA ARG A 85 -11.18 -9.72 -6.23
C ARG A 85 -11.22 -9.61 -7.76
N LYS A 86 -10.37 -8.75 -8.35
CA LYS A 86 -10.27 -8.57 -9.80
C LYS A 86 -9.85 -9.86 -10.49
N ARG A 87 -8.83 -10.53 -9.96
CA ARG A 87 -8.35 -11.81 -10.46
C ARG A 87 -9.46 -12.87 -10.46
N LYS A 88 -10.23 -12.97 -9.38
CA LYS A 88 -11.37 -13.91 -9.31
C LYS A 88 -12.42 -13.62 -10.39
N TYR A 89 -12.70 -12.36 -10.69
CA TYR A 89 -13.63 -11.98 -11.75
C TYR A 89 -13.10 -12.35 -13.15
N GLU A 90 -11.81 -12.14 -13.40
CA GLU A 90 -11.14 -12.51 -14.65
C GLU A 90 -11.06 -14.04 -14.86
N GLU A 91 -10.91 -14.81 -13.77
CA GLU A 91 -10.92 -16.28 -13.79
C GLU A 91 -12.34 -16.87 -13.85
N SER A 92 -13.39 -16.08 -13.64
CA SER A 92 -14.80 -16.50 -13.76
C SER A 92 -15.66 -15.58 -14.65
N PRO A 93 -15.37 -15.43 -15.96
CA PRO A 93 -16.17 -14.60 -16.86
C PRO A 93 -17.61 -15.08 -17.07
N SER A 94 -17.94 -16.33 -16.71
CA SER A 94 -19.13 -17.05 -17.18
C SER A 94 -20.40 -16.97 -16.31
N GLU A 95 -20.41 -16.24 -15.18
CA GLU A 95 -21.62 -16.16 -14.31
C GLU A 95 -22.42 -14.85 -14.41
N ASN A 96 -21.95 -13.85 -15.18
CA ASN A 96 -22.60 -12.52 -15.21
C ASN A 96 -23.33 -12.17 -16.52
N LEU A 97 -23.70 -13.16 -17.33
CA LEU A 97 -24.45 -12.95 -18.58
C LEU A 97 -25.90 -13.47 -18.53
N GLU A 98 -26.47 -13.65 -17.34
CA GLU A 98 -27.85 -14.16 -17.20
C GLU A 98 -28.86 -13.26 -16.48
N ILE A 99 -28.60 -11.97 -16.27
CA ILE A 99 -29.67 -11.05 -15.82
C ILE A 99 -29.58 -9.73 -16.58
N LEU A 100 -30.18 -9.74 -17.78
CA LEU A 100 -30.85 -8.57 -18.37
C LEU A 100 -32.19 -8.35 -17.64
#